data_AF-A0A327URE0-F1
#
_entry.id   AF-A0A327URE0-F1
#
_cell.length_a   1.000
_cell.length_b   1.000
_cell.length_c   1.000
_cell.angle_alpha   90.00
_cell.angle_beta   90.00
_cell.angle_gamma   90.00
#
_symmetry.space_group_name_H-M   'P 1'
#
loop_
_entity.id
_entity.type
_entity.pdbx_description
1 polymer ?
#
loop_
_entity_poly.entity_id
_entity_poly.type
_entity_poly.pdbx_seq_one_letter_code
_entity_poly.pdbx_strand_id
1 'polypeptide(L)'
;MATPDPNSASNPSPPAVGKSASVRVDQPLHDDLAALMQCGITASDAIRDAVGLLADIYRAAWDIGGYPQGIAPLIESANLTPYDAVRHPEQLSLTPRPTPNRGLSDARRSVGQQP
;
A
#
# COMPACT_ATOMS: atom_id res chain seq x y z
N MET A 1 -5.61 31.30 -36.68
CA MET A 1 -4.79 30.71 -35.61
C MET A 1 -5.69 29.82 -34.78
N ALA A 2 -5.41 28.52 -34.71
CA ALA A 2 -6.23 27.61 -33.91
C ALA A 2 -5.91 27.81 -32.42
N THR A 3 -6.93 28.08 -31.62
CA THR A 3 -6.83 28.16 -30.16
C THR A 3 -6.52 26.77 -29.62
N PRO A 4 -5.51 26.58 -28.74
CA PRO A 4 -5.23 25.27 -28.16
C PRO A 4 -6.41 24.80 -27.30
N ASP A 5 -6.81 23.54 -27.46
CA ASP A 5 -7.88 22.93 -26.69
C ASP A 5 -7.57 22.97 -25.19
N PRO A 6 -8.45 23.53 -24.35
CA PRO A 6 -8.26 23.60 -22.90
C PRO A 6 -8.34 22.22 -22.22
N ASN A 7 -8.59 21.15 -22.98
CA ASN A 7 -8.83 19.80 -22.49
C ASN A 7 -7.68 18.83 -22.82
N SER A 8 -6.48 19.34 -23.13
CA SER A 8 -5.28 18.51 -23.21
C SER A 8 -4.95 18.02 -21.80
N ALA A 9 -5.47 16.84 -21.44
CA ALA A 9 -5.18 16.18 -20.17
C ALA A 9 -3.66 16.02 -20.04
N SER A 10 -3.07 16.74 -19.08
CA SER A 10 -1.67 16.57 -18.75
C SER A 10 -1.48 15.13 -18.26
N ASN A 11 -0.51 14.42 -18.84
CA ASN A 11 -0.15 13.10 -18.31
C ASN A 11 0.22 13.27 -16.84
N PRO A 12 -0.44 12.56 -15.91
CA PRO A 12 -0.16 12.71 -14.50
C PRO A 12 1.28 12.28 -14.25
N SER A 13 2.10 13.21 -13.79
CA SER A 13 3.47 12.92 -13.35
C SER A 13 3.42 12.22 -12.00
N PRO A 14 4.33 11.28 -11.71
CA PRO A 14 4.39 10.64 -10.41
C PRO A 14 4.61 11.69 -9.30
N PRO A 15 4.08 11.46 -8.09
CA PRO A 15 4.35 12.33 -6.94
C PRO A 15 5.86 12.47 -6.68
N ALA A 16 6.27 13.64 -6.21
CA ALA A 16 7.67 13.86 -5.84
C ALA A 16 8.09 12.94 -4.68
N VAL A 17 9.37 12.54 -4.66
CA VAL A 17 9.92 11.69 -3.60
C VAL A 17 9.66 12.29 -2.22
N GLY A 18 9.22 11.46 -1.28
CA GLY A 18 8.88 11.87 0.09
C GLY A 18 7.54 12.60 0.23
N LYS A 19 6.80 12.81 -0.87
CA LYS A 19 5.41 13.31 -0.81
C LYS A 19 4.42 12.16 -0.72
N SER A 20 3.37 12.36 0.05
CA SER A 20 2.25 11.43 0.15
C SER A 20 1.46 11.40 -1.15
N ALA A 21 1.09 10.20 -1.60
CA ALA A 21 0.05 10.00 -2.60
C ALA A 21 -1.31 9.82 -1.90
N SER A 22 -2.38 10.35 -2.47
CA SER A 22 -3.75 10.11 -1.99
C SER A 22 -4.44 9.13 -2.92
N VAL A 23 -5.00 8.07 -2.35
CA VAL A 23 -5.75 7.04 -3.08
C VAL A 23 -7.16 6.99 -2.51
N ARG A 24 -8.15 7.05 -3.39
CA ARG A 24 -9.54 6.87 -2.99
C ARG A 24 -9.77 5.39 -2.70
N VAL A 25 -10.27 5.10 -1.50
CA VAL A 25 -10.60 3.74 -1.08
C VAL A 25 -12.09 3.52 -1.31
N ASP A 26 -12.41 2.62 -2.23
CA ASP A 26 -13.76 2.08 -2.40
C ASP A 26 -13.94 0.81 -1.56
N GLN A 27 -15.13 0.23 -1.59
CA GLN A 27 -15.44 -0.94 -0.77
C GLN A 27 -14.56 -2.16 -1.11
N PRO A 28 -14.33 -2.52 -2.38
CA PRO A 28 -13.41 -3.61 -2.71
C PRO A 28 -12.00 -3.39 -2.18
N LEU A 29 -11.40 -2.21 -2.41
CA LEU A 29 -10.06 -1.92 -1.91
C LEU A 29 -10.00 -1.92 -0.38
N HIS A 30 -11.06 -1.47 0.29
CA HIS A 30 -11.16 -1.55 1.74
C HIS A 30 -11.08 -3.00 2.23
N ASP A 31 -11.84 -3.91 1.61
CA ASP A 31 -11.93 -5.30 2.03
C ASP A 31 -10.61 -6.06 1.75
N ASP A 32 -9.96 -5.76 0.62
CA ASP A 32 -8.63 -6.29 0.29
C ASP A 32 -7.57 -5.83 1.29
N LEU A 33 -7.56 -4.54 1.64
CA LEU A 33 -6.65 -4.00 2.65
C LEU A 33 -6.92 -4.63 4.02
N ALA A 34 -8.19 -4.84 4.39
CA ALA A 34 -8.55 -5.49 5.63
C ALA A 34 -8.02 -6.94 5.70
N ALA A 35 -8.09 -7.69 4.60
CA ALA A 35 -7.52 -9.04 4.51
C ALA A 35 -5.99 -9.01 4.68
N LEU A 36 -5.29 -8.11 3.98
CA LEU A 36 -3.83 -7.99 4.06
C LEU A 36 -3.36 -7.58 5.47
N MET A 37 -4.12 -6.70 6.14
CA MET A 37 -3.78 -6.24 7.49
C MET A 37 -3.93 -7.34 8.56
N GLN A 38 -4.62 -8.46 8.28
CA GLN A 38 -4.63 -9.63 9.16
C GLN A 38 -3.23 -10.24 9.33
N CYS A 39 -2.33 -10.01 8.37
CA CYS A 39 -0.93 -10.41 8.43
C CYS A 39 -0.06 -9.48 9.29
N GLY A 40 -0.62 -8.44 9.90
CA GLY A 40 0.10 -7.53 10.81
C GLY A 40 0.83 -6.37 10.13
N ILE A 41 0.60 -6.13 8.83
CA ILE A 41 1.12 -4.97 8.10
C ILE A 41 0.14 -3.80 8.11
N THR A 42 0.62 -2.58 7.89
CA THR A 42 -0.26 -1.41 7.74
C THR A 42 -0.81 -1.30 6.32
N ALA A 43 -1.90 -0.56 6.12
CA ALA A 43 -2.41 -0.28 4.78
C ALA A 43 -1.37 0.42 3.88
N SER A 44 -0.53 1.31 4.44
CA SER A 44 0.53 1.97 3.67
C SER A 44 1.64 1.01 3.24
N ASP A 45 1.99 0.04 4.08
CA ASP A 45 2.96 -1.00 3.72
C ASP A 45 2.38 -1.91 2.62
N ALA A 46 1.12 -2.36 2.79
CA ALA A 46 0.41 -3.16 1.79
C ALA A 46 0.36 -2.48 0.41
N ILE A 47 0.02 -1.19 0.35
CA ILE A 47 -0.01 -0.42 -0.91
C ILE A 47 1.39 -0.28 -1.49
N ARG A 48 2.40 -0.03 -0.65
CA ARG A 48 3.79 0.09 -1.11
C ARG A 48 4.28 -1.21 -1.73
N ASP A 49 4.03 -2.35 -1.07
CA ASP A 49 4.46 -3.66 -1.52
C ASP A 49 3.73 -4.07 -2.80
N ALA A 50 2.43 -3.81 -2.90
CA ALA A 50 1.65 -4.07 -4.11
C ALA A 50 2.17 -3.28 -5.32
N VAL A 51 2.44 -1.98 -5.14
CA VAL A 51 3.01 -1.13 -6.19
C VAL A 51 4.44 -1.58 -6.55
N GLY A 52 5.23 -1.98 -5.56
CA GLY A 52 6.58 -2.52 -5.76
C GLY A 52 6.57 -3.78 -6.62
N LEU A 53 5.75 -4.76 -6.25
CA LEU A 53 5.57 -6.01 -6.99
C LEU A 53 5.14 -5.76 -8.43
N LEU A 54 4.15 -4.89 -8.66
CA LEU A 54 3.69 -4.56 -10.00
C LEU A 54 4.79 -3.88 -10.83
N ALA A 55 5.54 -2.96 -10.23
CA ALA A 55 6.65 -2.28 -10.90
C ALA A 55 7.77 -3.25 -11.27
N ASP A 56 8.07 -4.24 -10.41
CA ASP A 56 9.05 -5.29 -10.72
C ASP A 56 8.60 -6.15 -11.90
N ILE A 57 7.32 -6.53 -11.97
CA ILE A 57 6.76 -7.27 -13.11
C ILE A 57 6.90 -6.47 -14.41
N TYR A 58 6.60 -5.16 -14.38
CA TYR A 58 6.69 -4.30 -15.57
C TYR A 58 8.13 -4.13 -16.04
N ARG A 59 9.06 -3.85 -15.11
CA ARG A 59 10.49 -3.76 -15.40
C ARG A 59 11.00 -5.06 -16.01
N ALA A 60 10.70 -6.19 -15.37
CA ALA A 60 11.09 -7.49 -15.88
C ALA A 60 10.56 -7.70 -17.30
N ALA A 61 9.27 -7.50 -17.56
CA ALA A 61 8.67 -7.69 -18.88
C ALA A 61 9.33 -6.86 -20.00
N TRP A 62 9.74 -5.62 -19.70
CA TRP A 62 10.47 -4.77 -20.65
C TRP A 62 11.93 -5.18 -20.80
N ASP A 63 12.61 -5.56 -19.71
CA ASP A 63 14.02 -5.93 -19.72
C ASP A 63 14.30 -7.20 -20.53
N ILE A 64 13.40 -8.20 -20.49
CA ILE A 64 13.49 -9.41 -21.35
C ILE A 64 13.08 -9.15 -22.81
N GLY A 65 12.59 -7.95 -23.13
CA GLY A 65 12.13 -7.58 -24.47
C GLY A 65 10.82 -8.25 -24.90
N GLY A 66 10.10 -8.89 -23.98
CA GLY A 66 8.81 -9.54 -24.25
C GLY A 66 7.67 -8.54 -24.50
N TYR A 67 7.82 -7.31 -24.01
CA TYR A 67 6.88 -6.20 -24.22
C TYR A 67 7.62 -4.92 -24.63
N PRO A 68 7.07 -4.13 -25.58
CA PRO A 68 7.63 -2.82 -25.89
C PRO A 68 7.60 -1.90 -24.66
N GLN A 69 8.62 -1.06 -24.52
CA GLN A 69 8.71 -0.12 -23.41
C GLN A 69 7.49 0.81 -23.36
N GLY A 70 6.93 0.99 -22.17
CA GLY A 70 5.74 1.83 -21.96
C GLY A 70 4.42 1.13 -22.28
N ILE A 71 4.43 -0.10 -22.80
CA ILE A 71 3.23 -0.92 -22.95
C ILE A 71 3.04 -1.75 -21.69
N ALA A 72 1.83 -1.67 -21.11
CA ALA A 72 1.47 -2.46 -19.94
C ALA A 72 1.41 -3.96 -20.30
N PRO A 73 2.15 -4.83 -19.59
CA PRO A 73 2.04 -6.26 -19.79
C PRO A 73 0.67 -6.80 -19.37
N LEU A 74 0.18 -7.82 -20.06
CA LEU A 74 -0.99 -8.58 -19.62
C LEU A 74 -0.56 -9.61 -18.57
N ILE A 75 -1.08 -9.48 -17.35
CA ILE A 75 -0.82 -10.42 -16.24
C ILE A 75 -1.97 -11.44 -16.20
N GLU A 76 -1.71 -12.67 -16.64
CA GLU A 76 -2.74 -13.72 -16.70
C GLU A 76 -2.92 -14.45 -15.36
N SER A 77 -1.83 -14.63 -14.60
CA SER A 77 -1.87 -15.33 -13.31
C SER A 77 -0.71 -14.91 -12.40
N ALA A 78 -0.94 -15.05 -11.10
CA ALA A 78 0.09 -14.95 -10.06
C ALA A 78 0.04 -16.23 -9.23
N ASN A 79 1.17 -16.94 -9.14
CA ASN A 79 1.26 -18.22 -8.45
C ASN A 79 1.92 -18.04 -7.09
N LEU A 80 1.31 -18.61 -6.05
CA LEU A 80 1.86 -18.66 -4.71
C LEU A 80 2.28 -20.09 -4.40
N THR A 81 3.42 -20.25 -3.71
CA THR A 81 3.77 -21.55 -3.15
C THR A 81 2.78 -21.87 -2.02
N PRO A 82 2.23 -23.09 -1.95
CA PRO A 82 1.37 -23.49 -0.85
C PRO A 82 2.05 -23.27 0.51
N TYR A 83 1.28 -22.85 1.50
CA TYR A 83 1.79 -22.68 2.86
C TYR A 83 2.31 -24.00 3.41
N ASP A 84 3.54 -23.97 3.92
CA ASP A 84 4.20 -25.09 4.60
C ASP A 84 4.56 -24.66 6.03
N ALA A 85 3.80 -25.16 7.00
CA ALA A 85 3.96 -24.82 8.42
C ALA A 85 5.35 -25.17 8.97
N VAL A 86 6.05 -26.14 8.38
CA VAL A 86 7.40 -26.53 8.79
C VAL A 86 8.42 -25.45 8.41
N ARG A 87 8.17 -24.72 7.32
CA ARG A 87 9.02 -23.63 6.83
C ARG A 87 8.74 -22.28 7.49
N HIS A 88 7.60 -22.15 8.15
CA HIS A 88 7.14 -20.91 8.78
C HIS A 88 6.67 -21.13 10.23
N PRO A 89 7.52 -21.68 11.12
CA PRO A 89 7.14 -21.96 12.52
C PRO A 89 6.81 -20.67 13.31
N GLU A 90 7.37 -19.53 12.93
CA GLU A 90 7.15 -18.23 13.57
C GLU A 90 5.72 -17.70 13.41
N GLN A 91 5.03 -18.07 12.32
CA GLN A 91 3.66 -17.60 12.07
C GLN A 91 2.61 -18.30 12.96
N LEU A 92 2.95 -19.47 13.52
CA LEU A 92 2.11 -20.18 14.49
C LEU A 92 2.16 -19.57 15.90
N SER A 93 3.12 -18.67 16.15
CA SER A 93 3.38 -18.09 17.48
C SER A 93 2.73 -16.71 17.68
N LEU A 94 1.74 -16.34 16.85
CA LEU A 94 0.98 -15.10 16.98
C LEU A 94 0.08 -15.11 18.23
N THR A 95 0.68 -15.07 19.42
CA THR A 95 0.04 -14.42 20.56
C THR A 95 -0.18 -12.96 20.17
N PRO A 96 -1.40 -12.40 20.25
CA PRO A 96 -1.63 -11.01 19.92
C PRO A 96 -0.68 -10.12 20.73
N ARG A 97 0.15 -9.34 20.04
CA ARG A 97 1.02 -8.35 20.67
C ARG A 97 0.12 -7.39 21.45
N PRO A 98 0.28 -7.25 22.78
CA PRO A 98 -0.55 -6.32 23.54
C PRO A 98 -0.36 -4.92 22.96
N THR A 99 -1.47 -4.30 22.57
CA THR A 99 -1.51 -2.92 22.10
C THR A 99 -0.90 -2.04 23.19
N PRO A 100 0.12 -1.20 22.90
CA PRO A 100 0.60 -0.25 23.89
C PRO A 100 -0.55 0.68 24.26
N ASN A 101 -0.92 0.65 25.54
CA ASN A 101 -2.01 1.41 26.15
C ASN A 101 -1.83 2.91 25.86
N ARG A 102 -2.45 3.42 24.79
CA ARG A 102 -2.53 4.87 24.51
C ARG A 102 -3.70 5.46 25.30
N GLY A 103 -3.64 5.29 26.61
CA GLY A 103 -4.66 5.68 27.56
C GLY A 103 -4.03 6.08 28.89
N LEU A 104 -3.02 6.96 28.87
CA LEU A 104 -2.48 7.54 30.09
C LEU A 104 -1.86 8.94 29.85
N SER A 105 -2.50 9.76 29.01
CA SER A 105 -2.08 11.15 28.78
C SER A 105 -3.06 12.22 29.31
N ASP A 106 -4.17 11.83 29.95
CA ASP A 106 -5.24 12.78 30.32
C ASP A 106 -5.40 13.04 31.84
N ALA A 107 -4.34 12.89 32.62
CA ALA A 107 -4.38 13.09 34.09
C ALA A 107 -3.50 14.26 34.61
N ARG A 108 -3.16 15.24 33.77
CA ARG A 108 -2.44 16.45 34.23
C ARG A 108 -2.88 17.72 33.51
N ARG A 109 -4.13 18.15 33.73
CA ARG A 109 -4.53 19.57 33.61
C ARG A 109 -5.88 19.81 34.28
N SER A 110 -5.90 19.85 35.60
CA SER A 110 -6.99 20.42 36.40
C SER A 110 -6.49 20.72 37.81
N VAL A 111 -5.58 21.69 37.95
CA VAL A 111 -5.34 22.34 39.25
C VAL A 111 -5.14 23.83 39.00
N GLY A 112 -6.11 24.61 39.49
CA GLY A 112 -5.91 26.01 39.89
C GLY A 112 -6.37 27.07 38.90
N GLN A 113 -7.60 27.58 39.05
CA GLN A 113 -7.81 28.96 39.52
C GLN A 113 -9.30 29.31 39.65
N GLN A 114 -9.74 29.47 40.89
CA GLN A 114 -10.68 30.47 41.39
C GLN A 114 -10.59 30.45 42.92
N PRO A 115 -10.94 31.52 43.66
CA PRO A 115 -11.96 32.54 43.36
C PRO A 115 -11.44 33.86 42.76
#